data_AF-A0A351SUJ6-F1
#
_entry.id   AF-A0A351SUJ6-F1
#
_cell.length_a   1.000
_cell.length_b   1.000
_cell.length_c   1.000
_cell.angle_alpha   90.00
_cell.angle_beta   90.00
_cell.angle_gamma   90.00
#
_symmetry.space_group_name_H-M   'P 1'
#
loop_
_entity.id
_entity.type
_entity.pdbx_description
1 polymer ?
#
loop_
_entity_poly.entity_id
_entity_poly.type
_entity_poly.pdbx_seq_one_letter_code
_entity_poly.pdbx_strand_id
1 'polypeptide(L)' 'GVTDNSGSFKLPDVPAGTYNVEVWHETLGKVSQKVTVKAKEEAKVTFAMEKK' A
#
# COMPACT_ATOMS: atom_id res chain seq x y z
N GLY A 1 -0.95 -0.53 9.75
CA GLY A 1 -2.42 -0.60 9.73
C GLY A 1 -2.86 -1.95 9.23
N VAL A 2 -4.17 -2.24 9.24
CA VAL A 2 -4.76 -3.45 8.66
C VAL A 2 -5.79 -2.99 7.61
N THR A 3 -5.90 -3.70 6.50
CA THR A 3 -6.93 -3.46 5.49
C THR A 3 -8.31 -3.87 6.01
N ASP A 4 -9.36 -3.24 5.49
CA ASP A 4 -10.73 -3.67 5.75
C ASP A 4 -11.08 -4.98 5.02
N ASN A 5 -12.32 -5.46 5.20
CA ASN A 5 -12.83 -6.69 4.57
C ASN A 5 -12.87 -6.63 3.04
N SER A 6 -12.76 -5.44 2.43
CA SER A 6 -12.66 -5.28 0.98
C SER A 6 -11.21 -5.29 0.48
N GLY A 7 -10.23 -5.37 1.38
CA GLY A 7 -8.81 -5.24 1.05
C GLY A 7 -8.35 -3.79 0.87
N SER A 8 -9.18 -2.81 1.27
CA SER A 8 -8.85 -1.39 1.13
C SER A 8 -8.21 -0.83 2.39
N PHE A 9 -7.30 0.14 2.21
CA PHE A 9 -6.72 0.92 3.29
C PHE A 9 -6.49 2.36 2.82
N LYS A 10 -6.84 3.34 3.65
CA LYS A 10 -6.60 4.75 3.39
C LYS A 10 -5.69 5.34 4.44
N LEU A 11 -4.59 5.94 4.00
CA LEU A 11 -3.66 6.67 4.86
C LEU A 11 -3.78 8.16 4.58
N PRO A 12 -4.43 8.96 5.44
CA PRO A 12 -4.47 10.41 5.30
C PRO A 12 -3.13 11.06 5.66
N ASP A 13 -2.96 12.32 5.25
CA ASP A 13 -1.87 13.21 5.68
C ASP A 13 -0.44 12.71 5.40
N VAL A 14 -0.26 11.98 4.30
CA VAL A 14 1.08 11.53 3.86
C VAL A 14 1.79 12.69 3.15
N PRO A 15 2.98 13.11 3.62
CA PRO A 15 3.78 14.12 2.93
C PRO A 15 4.20 13.68 1.53
N ALA A 16 4.56 14.65 0.69
CA ALA A 16 5.12 14.35 -0.62
C ALA A 16 6.48 13.65 -0.48
N GLY A 17 6.68 12.56 -1.21
CA GLY A 17 7.89 11.76 -1.12
C GLY A 17 7.76 10.41 -1.81
N THR A 18 8.89 9.70 -1.91
CA THR A 18 8.92 8.32 -2.41
C THR A 18 9.04 7.37 -1.23
N TYR A 19 8.08 6.46 -1.12
CA TYR A 19 7.98 5.50 -0.03
C TYR A 19 8.05 4.07 -0.57
N ASN A 20 8.59 3.16 0.23
CA ASN A 20 8.49 1.73 -0.04
C ASN A 20 7.38 1.16 0.84
N VAL A 21 6.24 0.83 0.22
CA VAL A 21 5.07 0.30 0.91
C VAL A 21 5.13 -1.21 0.85
N GLU A 22 5.10 -1.86 2.02
CA GLU A 22 5.05 -3.31 2.18
C GLU A 22 3.66 -3.74 2.65
N VAL A 23 3.08 -4.73 1.98
CA VAL A 23 1.85 -5.40 2.37
C VAL A 23 2.19 -6.84 2.73
N TRP A 24 1.67 -7.31 3.87
CA TRP A 24 1.86 -8.67 4.35
C TRP A 24 0.52 -9.36 4.60
N HIS A 25 0.46 -10.63 4.23
CA HIS A 25 -0.61 -11.55 4.56
C HIS A 25 -0.02 -12.89 5.02
N GLU A 26 -0.60 -13.49 6.07
CA GLU A 26 -0.06 -14.70 6.70
C GLU A 26 0.24 -15.83 5.72
N THR A 27 -0.66 -16.08 4.77
CA THR A 27 -0.54 -17.19 3.81
C THR A 27 0.07 -16.80 2.47
N LEU A 28 0.00 -15.52 2.08
CA LEU A 28 0.47 -15.05 0.76
C LEU A 28 1.88 -14.44 0.84
N GLY A 29 2.37 -14.17 2.05
CA GLY A 29 3.68 -13.59 2.28
C GLY A 29 3.66 -12.06 2.14
N LYS A 30 4.78 -11.51 1.66
CA LYS A 30 5.04 -10.06 1.59
C LYS A 30 5.16 -9.59 0.15
N VAL A 31 4.58 -8.44 -0.15
CA VAL A 31 4.76 -7.72 -1.42
C VAL A 31 5.13 -6.27 -1.12
N SER A 32 6.16 -5.76 -1.78
CA SER A 32 6.63 -4.39 -1.58
C SER A 32 6.69 -3.64 -2.91
N GLN A 33 6.23 -2.39 -2.92
CA GLN A 33 6.30 -1.52 -4.10
C GLN A 33 6.73 -0.11 -3.71
N LYS A 34 7.48 0.54 -4.60
CA LYS A 34 7.78 1.98 -4.48
C LYS A 34 6.59 2.79 -4.94
N VAL A 35 6.13 3.70 -4.09
CA VAL A 35 5.00 4.60 -4.34
C VAL A 35 5.47 6.03 -4.16
N THR A 36 5.21 6.88 -5.14
CA THR A 36 5.51 8.31 -5.07
C THR A 36 4.23 9.08 -4.76
N VAL A 37 4.23 9.77 -3.63
CA VAL A 37 3.16 10.70 -3.24
C VAL A 37 3.56 12.09 -3.70
N LYS A 38 2.73 12.70 -4.54
CA LYS A 38 2.91 14.09 -4.97
C LYS A 38 2.20 15.04 -3.98
N ALA A 39 2.70 16.27 -3.89
CA ALA A 39 2.14 17.25 -2.98
C ALA A 39 0.67 17.53 -3.31
N LYS A 40 -0.21 17.39 -2.31
CA LYS A 40 -1.66 17.62 -2.42
C LYS A 40 -2.39 16.70 -3.41
N GLU A 41 -1.79 15.58 -3.80
CA GLU A 41 -2.41 14.57 -4.67
C GLU A 41 -2.60 13.24 -3.93
N GLU A 42 -3.67 12.53 -4.27
CA GLU A 42 -3.89 11.17 -3.80
C GLU A 42 -3.07 10.18 -4.63
N ALA A 43 -2.23 9.39 -3.95
CA ALA A 43 -1.55 8.26 -4.58
C ALA A 43 -2.42 7.00 -4.44
N LYS A 44 -2.85 6.42 -5.57
CA LYS A 44 -3.53 5.13 -5.61
C LYS A 44 -2.57 4.05 -6.08
N VAL A 45 -2.51 2.96 -5.33
CA VAL A 45 -1.67 1.80 -5.63
C VAL A 45 -2.46 0.53 -5.35
N THR A 46 -2.31 -0.46 -6.22
CA THR A 46 -2.93 -1.78 -6.07
C THR A 46 -1.83 -2.82 -5.90
N PHE A 47 -1.95 -3.63 -4.86
CA PHE A 47 -1.06 -4.76 -4.61
C PHE A 47 -1.78 -6.05 -4.99
N ALA A 48 -1.37 -6.68 -6.08
CA ALA A 48 -1.77 -8.05 -6.36
C ALA A 48 -0.90 -9.00 -5.53
N MET A 49 -1.54 -9.83 -4.71
CA MET A 49 -0.87 -10.85 -3.91
C MET A 49 -1.31 -12.21 -4.39
N GLU A 50 -0.34 -13.05 -4.73
CA GLU A 50 -0.58 -14.44 -5.13
C GLU A 50 0.13 -15.37 -4.16
N LYS A 51 -0.45 -16.55 -3.96
CA LYS A 51 0.19 -17.60 -3.17
C LYS A 51 1.43 -18.04 -3.93
N LYS A 52 2.59 -18.01 -3.27
CA LYS A 52 3.80 -18.64 -3.82
C LYS A 52 3.61 -20.14 -3.98
#